data_AF-A0A8S3FY31-F1
#
_entry.id   AF-A0A8S3FY31-F1
#
_cell.length_a   1.000
_cell.length_b   1.000
_cell.length_c   1.000
_cell.angle_alpha   90.00
_cell.angle_beta   90.00
_cell.angle_gamma   90.00
#
_symmetry.space_group_name_H-M   'P 1'
#
loop_
_entity.id
_entity.type
_entity.pdbx_description
1 polymer ?
#
loop_
_entity_poly.entity_id
_entity_poly.type
_entity_poly.pdbx_seq_one_letter_code
_entity_poly.pdbx_strand_id
1 'polypeptide(L)'
;MKNRLLIILDVDNLSQKINGKLGGINSVVNTKLALSHSSREDIFMFFGADVTHSTCSTDRPSIASVVASRDPTNTLYAARICEQYPRKGRCSVEIIKELDRMVVDLLQVFSRTCDGRLPNKIVFYRDGVDEGQYQKVLDNEVNKIKNACRIVYGDRPLPKLTFIVVKKRHNT
;
A
#
# COMPACT_ATOMS: atom_id res chain seq x y z
N MET A 1 -7.24 -41.81 -2.39
CA MET A 1 -7.64 -40.65 -3.24
C MET A 1 -7.57 -39.30 -2.52
N LYS A 2 -8.02 -39.15 -1.25
CA LYS A 2 -7.94 -37.87 -0.51
C LYS A 2 -6.53 -37.26 -0.39
N ASN A 3 -5.48 -38.06 -0.15
CA ASN A 3 -4.10 -37.54 -0.06
C ASN A 3 -3.52 -37.02 -1.39
N ARG A 4 -3.96 -37.53 -2.55
CA ARG A 4 -3.50 -37.02 -3.85
C ARG A 4 -4.10 -35.66 -4.18
N LEU A 5 -5.35 -35.41 -3.79
CA LEU A 5 -6.05 -34.15 -4.03
C LEU A 5 -5.45 -33.00 -3.18
N LEU A 6 -5.10 -33.29 -1.92
CA LEU A 6 -4.40 -32.33 -1.04
C LEU A 6 -3.04 -31.90 -1.60
N ILE A 7 -2.23 -32.84 -2.08
CA ILE A 7 -0.91 -32.54 -2.66
C ILE A 7 -1.02 -31.67 -3.92
N ILE A 8 -2.04 -31.88 -4.77
CA ILE A 8 -2.24 -31.08 -6.00
C ILE A 8 -2.60 -29.62 -5.65
N LEU A 9 -3.48 -29.41 -4.67
CA LEU A 9 -3.85 -28.06 -4.22
C LEU A 9 -2.66 -27.29 -3.63
N ASP A 10 -1.74 -27.98 -2.95
CA ASP A 10 -0.53 -27.35 -2.39
C ASP A 10 0.45 -26.90 -3.48
N VAL A 11 0.57 -27.65 -4.58
CA VAL A 11 1.43 -27.30 -5.72
C VAL A 11 0.88 -26.09 -6.47
N ASP A 12 -0.44 -25.98 -6.64
CA ASP A 12 -1.06 -24.83 -7.31
C ASP A 12 -0.86 -23.54 -6.52
N ASN A 13 -1.06 -23.59 -5.20
CA ASN A 13 -0.83 -22.43 -4.32
C ASN A 13 0.64 -22.02 -4.28
N LEU A 14 1.56 -22.99 -4.27
CA LEU A 14 2.99 -22.71 -4.33
C LEU A 14 3.38 -22.09 -5.68
N SER A 15 2.86 -22.62 -6.78
CA SER A 15 3.09 -22.12 -8.14
C SER A 15 2.63 -20.67 -8.29
N GLN A 16 1.49 -20.30 -7.72
CA GLN A 16 1.02 -18.91 -7.69
C GLN A 16 2.00 -17.96 -6.98
N LYS A 17 2.60 -18.40 -5.87
CA LYS A 17 3.60 -17.60 -5.13
C LYS A 17 4.92 -17.50 -5.89
N ILE A 18 5.35 -18.59 -6.52
CA ILE A 18 6.56 -18.60 -7.36
C ILE A 18 6.37 -17.67 -8.55
N ASN A 19 5.25 -17.79 -9.27
CA ASN A 19 4.93 -16.94 -10.40
C ASN A 19 4.96 -15.45 -10.01
N GLY A 20 4.31 -15.08 -8.90
CA GLY A 20 4.32 -13.70 -8.39
C GLY A 20 5.72 -13.19 -8.01
N LYS A 21 6.58 -14.04 -7.43
CA LYS A 21 7.97 -13.67 -7.09
C LYS A 21 8.85 -13.47 -8.33
N LEU A 22 8.59 -14.22 -9.40
CA LEU A 22 9.26 -14.07 -10.69
C LEU A 22 8.69 -12.91 -11.54
N GLY A 23 7.69 -12.18 -11.03
CA GLY A 23 7.06 -11.05 -11.70
C GLY A 23 5.95 -11.43 -12.67
N GLY A 24 5.52 -12.70 -12.69
CA GLY A 24 4.36 -13.15 -13.45
C GLY A 24 3.03 -12.69 -12.84
N ILE A 25 1.99 -12.70 -13.66
CA ILE A 25 0.64 -12.30 -13.28
C ILE A 25 -0.25 -13.55 -13.27
N ASN A 26 -0.89 -13.84 -12.13
CA ASN A 26 -1.77 -15.00 -12.01
C ASN A 26 -3.16 -14.74 -12.60
N SER A 27 -3.73 -13.57 -12.31
CA SER A 27 -5.04 -13.15 -12.80
C SER A 27 -5.14 -11.63 -12.81
N VAL A 28 -5.99 -11.08 -13.68
CA VAL A 28 -6.25 -9.64 -13.80
C VAL A 28 -7.75 -9.42 -13.65
N VAL A 29 -8.15 -8.41 -12.89
CA VAL A 29 -9.55 -8.01 -12.78
C VAL A 29 -9.97 -7.28 -14.06
N ASN A 30 -11.14 -7.62 -14.59
CA ASN A 30 -11.72 -6.88 -15.70
C ASN A 30 -12.19 -5.50 -15.23
N THR A 31 -11.31 -4.51 -15.35
CA THR A 31 -11.50 -3.13 -14.89
C THR A 31 -12.59 -2.37 -15.63
N LYS A 32 -12.98 -2.79 -16.84
CA LYS A 32 -14.15 -2.19 -17.53
C LYS A 32 -15.45 -2.38 -16.74
N LEU A 33 -15.54 -3.48 -15.97
CA LEU A 33 -16.70 -3.76 -15.13
C LEU A 33 -16.57 -3.13 -13.73
N ALA A 34 -15.37 -3.19 -13.15
CA ALA A 34 -15.12 -2.75 -11.77
C ALA A 34 -15.08 -1.21 -11.59
N LEU A 35 -14.76 -0.48 -12.65
CA LEU A 35 -14.61 0.99 -12.65
C LEU A 35 -15.50 1.64 -13.71
N SER A 36 -16.74 1.16 -13.84
CA SER A 36 -17.69 1.56 -14.88
C SER A 36 -17.94 3.09 -14.99
N HIS A 37 -17.70 3.84 -13.92
CA HIS A 37 -17.83 5.30 -13.87
C HIS A 37 -16.50 6.06 -14.05
N SER A 38 -15.42 5.37 -14.42
CA SER A 38 -14.10 5.97 -14.63
C SER A 38 -13.85 6.24 -16.12
N SER A 39 -13.15 7.34 -16.41
CA SER A 39 -12.74 7.68 -17.76
C SER A 39 -11.70 6.67 -18.27
N ARG A 40 -11.59 6.49 -19.59
CA ARG A 40 -10.53 5.63 -20.19
C ARG A 40 -9.11 6.15 -19.91
N GLU A 41 -8.97 7.40 -19.50
CA GLU A 41 -7.70 8.04 -19.17
C GLU A 41 -7.39 8.04 -17.67
N ASP A 42 -8.28 7.47 -16.84
CA ASP A 42 -8.04 7.35 -15.41
C ASP A 42 -6.99 6.27 -15.13
N ILE A 43 -5.84 6.70 -14.61
CA ILE A 43 -4.76 5.83 -14.16
C ILE A 43 -4.82 5.79 -12.64
N PHE A 44 -5.24 4.64 -12.13
CA PHE A 44 -5.30 4.37 -10.70
C PHE A 44 -4.01 3.77 -10.20
N MET A 45 -3.59 4.18 -9.00
CA MET A 45 -2.56 3.51 -8.22
C MET A 45 -3.10 3.21 -6.82
N PHE A 46 -3.00 1.96 -6.40
CA PHE A 46 -3.50 1.50 -5.11
C PHE A 46 -2.34 1.34 -4.14
N PHE A 47 -2.49 1.89 -2.94
CA PHE A 47 -1.55 1.79 -1.85
C PHE A 47 -2.16 0.97 -0.71
N GLY A 48 -1.32 0.20 -0.03
CA GLY A 48 -1.63 -0.45 1.23
C GLY A 48 -0.56 -0.10 2.26
N ALA A 49 -0.97 0.23 3.48
CA ALA A 49 -0.05 0.54 4.56
C ALA A 49 -0.49 -0.13 5.86
N ASP A 50 0.49 -0.67 6.58
CA ASP A 50 0.32 -1.31 7.88
C ASP A 50 1.51 -1.00 8.78
N VAL A 51 1.26 -1.00 10.09
CA VAL A 51 2.30 -0.88 11.10
C VAL A 51 2.20 -2.06 12.06
N THR A 52 3.27 -2.84 12.12
CA THR A 52 3.37 -3.94 13.07
C THR A 52 4.20 -3.50 14.28
N HIS A 53 3.73 -3.84 15.48
CA HIS A 53 4.44 -3.59 16.72
C HIS A 53 5.03 -4.89 17.28
N SER A 54 6.25 -4.80 17.81
CA SER A 54 6.78 -5.84 18.69
C SER A 54 6.09 -5.82 20.07
N THR A 55 6.25 -6.89 20.83
CA THR A 55 5.93 -6.91 22.27
C THR A 55 6.59 -5.73 22.99
N CYS A 56 5.82 -4.99 23.79
CA CYS A 56 6.19 -3.74 24.49
C CYS A 56 7.52 -3.90 25.24
N SER A 57 8.58 -3.48 24.57
CA SER A 57 9.97 -3.45 25.04
C SER A 57 10.59 -2.21 24.43
N THR A 58 11.32 -1.44 25.21
CA THR A 58 11.80 -0.10 24.82
C THR A 58 12.82 -0.11 23.68
N ASP A 59 13.45 -1.26 23.44
CA ASP A 59 14.53 -1.41 22.45
C ASP A 59 14.05 -1.96 21.10
N ARG A 60 12.75 -2.26 20.94
CA ARG A 60 12.22 -2.82 19.70
C ARG A 60 11.39 -1.80 18.93
N PRO A 61 11.67 -1.57 17.62
CA PRO A 61 10.94 -0.59 16.83
C PRO A 61 9.57 -1.13 16.39
N SER A 62 8.64 -0.22 16.11
CA SER A 62 7.52 -0.52 15.20
C SER A 62 8.06 -0.63 13.78
N ILE A 63 7.48 -1.51 12.95
CA ILE A 63 7.82 -1.63 11.53
C ILE A 63 6.64 -1.10 10.71
N ALA A 64 6.86 -0.01 9.98
CA ALA A 64 5.92 0.45 8.96
C ALA A 64 6.22 -0.24 7.64
N SER A 65 5.17 -0.67 6.94
CA SER A 65 5.25 -1.17 5.58
C SER A 65 4.25 -0.44 4.70
N VAL A 66 4.70 -0.03 3.52
CA VAL A 66 3.86 0.62 2.50
C VAL A 66 4.11 -0.11 1.19
N VAL A 67 3.03 -0.60 0.58
CA VAL A 67 3.04 -1.23 -0.73
C VAL A 67 2.21 -0.40 -1.69
N ALA A 68 2.57 -0.40 -2.97
CA ALA A 68 1.75 0.20 -4.00
C ALA A 68 1.81 -0.56 -5.32
N SER A 69 0.71 -0.53 -6.07
CA SER A 69 0.70 -1.07 -7.42
C SER A 69 1.72 -0.34 -8.28
N ARG A 70 2.46 -1.07 -9.12
CA ARG A 70 3.50 -0.52 -9.99
C ARG A 70 3.16 -0.65 -11.47
N ASP A 71 1.95 -1.10 -11.79
CA ASP A 71 1.52 -1.32 -13.16
C ASP A 71 0.05 -0.91 -13.33
N PRO A 72 -0.40 -0.57 -14.55
CA PRO A 72 -1.77 -0.11 -14.78
C PRO A 72 -2.85 -1.18 -14.53
N THR A 73 -2.50 -2.47 -14.54
CA THR A 73 -3.43 -3.56 -14.23
C THR A 73 -3.63 -3.76 -12.74
N ASN A 74 -2.82 -3.10 -11.91
CA ASN A 74 -2.85 -3.15 -10.45
C ASN A 74 -2.66 -4.55 -9.87
N THR A 75 -1.84 -5.37 -10.53
CA THR A 75 -1.56 -6.76 -10.13
C THR A 75 -0.18 -6.92 -9.51
N LEU A 76 0.79 -6.10 -9.91
CA LEU A 76 2.14 -6.11 -9.39
C LEU A 76 2.33 -4.97 -8.40
N TYR A 77 2.97 -5.27 -7.27
CA TYR A 77 3.19 -4.32 -6.19
C TYR A 77 4.68 -4.16 -5.89
N ALA A 78 5.08 -2.95 -5.54
CA ALA A 78 6.37 -2.64 -4.94
C ALA A 78 6.18 -2.33 -3.45
N ALA A 79 7.19 -2.63 -2.63
CA ALA A 79 7.15 -2.44 -1.19
C ALA A 79 8.25 -1.48 -0.71
N ARG A 80 7.96 -0.74 0.36
CA ARG A 80 8.91 0.00 1.18
C ARG A 80 8.63 -0.30 2.65
N ILE A 81 9.70 -0.41 3.43
CA ILE A 81 9.65 -0.79 4.84
C ILE A 81 10.53 0.19 5.61
N CYS A 82 10.08 0.59 6.80
CA CYS A 82 10.78 1.53 7.64
C CYS A 82 10.65 1.15 9.12
N GLU A 83 11.76 1.18 9.85
CA GLU A 83 11.78 1.04 11.30
C GLU A 83 11.43 2.36 11.98
N GLN A 84 10.65 2.29 13.05
CA GLN A 84 10.15 3.47 13.76
C GLN A 84 10.31 3.30 15.27
N TYR A 85 11.33 3.96 15.82
CA TYR A 85 11.60 3.91 17.25
C TYR A 85 10.62 4.82 18.04
N PRO A 86 10.02 4.31 19.12
CA PRO A 86 9.20 5.12 20.00
C PRO A 86 10.04 6.17 20.76
N ARG A 87 9.40 7.26 21.20
CA ARG A 87 10.03 8.23 22.11
C ARG A 87 9.99 7.68 23.54
N LYS A 88 10.86 8.21 24.43
CA LYS A 88 10.84 7.89 25.87
C LYS A 88 9.41 7.96 26.41
N GLY A 89 8.95 6.88 27.06
CA GLY A 89 7.60 6.77 27.63
C GLY A 89 6.52 6.22 26.71
N ARG A 90 6.85 5.75 25.50
CA ARG A 90 5.91 5.00 24.63
C ARG A 90 6.48 3.64 24.24
N CYS A 91 5.60 2.65 24.07
CA CYS A 91 5.99 1.32 23.59
C CYS A 91 5.84 1.14 22.08
N SER A 92 5.05 1.96 21.40
CA SER A 92 4.81 1.83 19.96
C SER A 92 4.63 3.18 19.28
N VAL A 93 4.84 3.17 17.97
CA VAL A 93 4.53 4.28 17.06
C VAL A 93 3.57 3.76 15.99
N GLU A 94 2.37 4.30 15.95
CA GLU A 94 1.37 3.97 14.91
C GLU A 94 1.47 4.88 13.69
N ILE A 95 1.74 6.17 13.88
CA ILE A 95 1.85 7.12 12.76
C ILE A 95 3.11 6.83 11.95
N ILE A 96 2.96 6.66 10.64
CA ILE A 96 4.09 6.39 9.74
C ILE A 96 4.95 7.66 9.57
N LYS A 97 6.19 7.60 10.07
CA LYS A 97 7.13 8.73 10.11
C LYS A 97 7.68 9.08 8.72
N GLU A 98 8.20 8.12 7.97
CA GLU A 98 8.83 8.35 6.64
C GLU A 98 7.85 8.09 5.48
N LEU A 99 6.55 8.34 5.68
CA LEU A 99 5.52 8.03 4.69
C LEU A 99 5.71 8.79 3.38
N ASP A 100 6.07 10.07 3.47
CA ASP A 100 6.38 10.92 2.33
C ASP A 100 7.48 10.33 1.45
N ARG A 101 8.62 9.98 2.04
CA ARG A 101 9.74 9.35 1.34
C ARG A 101 9.34 8.04 0.67
N MET A 102 8.61 7.17 1.39
CA MET A 102 8.13 5.90 0.83
C MET A 102 7.17 6.10 -0.34
N VAL A 103 6.28 7.09 -0.27
CA VAL A 103 5.35 7.42 -1.36
C VAL A 103 6.07 8.01 -2.56
N VAL A 104 7.06 8.90 -2.36
CA VAL A 104 7.92 9.42 -3.44
C VAL A 104 8.57 8.27 -4.21
N ASP A 105 9.23 7.36 -3.48
CA ASP A 105 9.89 6.20 -4.06
C ASP A 105 8.92 5.33 -4.88
N LEU A 106 7.73 5.04 -4.35
CA LEU A 106 6.74 4.20 -4.99
C LEU A 106 6.16 4.87 -6.25
N LEU A 107 5.87 6.17 -6.21
CA LEU A 107 5.44 6.93 -7.39
C LEU A 107 6.51 6.95 -8.48
N GLN A 108 7.79 7.07 -8.10
CA GLN A 108 8.89 6.98 -9.06
C GLN A 108 9.02 5.57 -9.65
N VAL A 109 8.80 4.51 -8.85
CA VAL A 109 8.74 3.14 -9.37
C VAL A 109 7.64 3.01 -10.41
N PHE A 110 6.44 3.50 -10.11
CA PHE A 110 5.31 3.49 -11.06
C PHE A 110 5.63 4.27 -12.33
N SER A 111 6.24 5.46 -12.19
CA SER A 111 6.62 6.28 -13.35
C SER A 111 7.61 5.54 -14.26
N ARG A 112 8.62 4.87 -13.69
CA ARG A 112 9.59 4.09 -14.47
C ARG A 112 8.97 2.89 -15.20
N THR A 113 7.95 2.26 -14.62
CA THR A 113 7.29 1.09 -15.22
C THR A 113 6.18 1.47 -16.21
N CYS A 114 5.71 2.72 -16.19
CA CYS A 114 4.61 3.21 -17.02
C CYS A 114 5.04 4.28 -18.03
N ASP A 115 6.29 4.24 -18.50
CA ASP A 115 6.86 5.15 -19.51
C ASP A 115 6.77 6.63 -19.12
N GLY A 116 7.07 6.95 -17.85
CA GLY A 116 7.06 8.31 -17.32
C GLY A 116 5.67 8.85 -16.95
N ARG A 117 4.61 8.04 -17.12
CA ARG A 117 3.25 8.39 -16.70
C ARG A 117 3.08 8.21 -15.19
N LEU A 118 2.27 9.09 -14.62
CA LEU A 118 1.92 9.08 -13.20
C LEU A 118 0.41 8.84 -13.06
N PRO A 119 -0.06 8.24 -11.95
CA PRO A 119 -1.48 8.05 -11.72
C PRO A 119 -2.20 9.40 -11.56
N ASN A 120 -3.45 9.51 -12.00
CA ASN A 120 -4.27 10.69 -11.70
C ASN A 120 -5.24 10.44 -10.53
N LYS A 121 -5.32 9.20 -10.05
CA LYS A 121 -6.11 8.79 -8.89
C LYS A 121 -5.30 7.86 -7.98
N ILE A 122 -5.22 8.21 -6.71
CA ILE A 122 -4.58 7.40 -5.67
C ILE A 122 -5.63 6.92 -4.69
N VAL A 123 -5.67 5.61 -4.46
CA VAL A 123 -6.49 4.99 -3.40
C VAL A 123 -5.56 4.40 -2.36
N PHE A 124 -5.64 4.89 -1.13
CA PHE A 124 -4.73 4.53 -0.05
C PHE A 124 -5.47 3.79 1.06
N TYR A 125 -5.17 2.51 1.25
CA TYR A 125 -5.70 1.70 2.34
C TYR A 125 -4.74 1.69 3.52
N ARG A 126 -5.20 2.11 4.70
CA ARG A 126 -4.43 2.12 5.95
C ARG A 126 -5.06 1.16 6.96
N ASP A 127 -4.41 0.03 7.25
CA ASP A 127 -4.87 -0.96 8.24
C ASP A 127 -4.47 -0.58 9.67
N GLY A 128 -5.07 -1.15 10.71
CA GLY A 128 -4.52 -1.11 12.07
C GLY A 128 -4.63 0.21 12.85
N VAL A 129 -5.39 1.19 12.37
CA VAL A 129 -5.58 2.47 13.07
C VAL A 129 -6.81 2.42 13.97
N ASP A 130 -6.63 2.79 15.25
CA ASP A 130 -7.73 2.96 16.20
C ASP A 130 -8.51 4.26 15.97
N GLU A 131 -9.80 4.26 16.30
CA GLU A 131 -10.70 5.41 16.09
C GLU A 131 -10.20 6.71 16.74
N GLY A 132 -9.62 6.61 17.94
CA GLY A 132 -9.03 7.75 18.64
C GLY A 132 -7.79 8.36 17.98
N GLN A 133 -7.27 7.73 16.91
CA GLN A 133 -6.08 8.18 16.18
C GLN A 133 -6.40 8.70 14.77
N TYR A 134 -7.65 8.64 14.32
CA TYR A 134 -8.05 9.07 12.97
C TYR A 134 -7.63 10.50 12.65
N GLN A 135 -7.87 11.44 13.57
CA GLN A 135 -7.49 12.83 13.37
C GLN A 135 -5.97 12.98 13.19
N LYS A 136 -5.16 12.25 13.97
CA LYS A 136 -3.70 12.26 13.86
C LYS A 136 -3.22 11.69 12.52
N VAL A 137 -3.88 10.64 12.02
CA VAL A 137 -3.58 10.05 10.72
C VAL A 137 -3.93 11.03 9.60
N LEU A 138 -5.09 11.67 9.66
CA LEU A 138 -5.47 12.72 8.69
C LEU A 138 -4.47 13.88 8.70
N ASP A 139 -4.12 14.40 9.87
CA ASP A 139 -3.26 15.58 9.98
C ASP A 139 -1.80 15.30 9.60
N ASN A 140 -1.33 14.05 9.77
CA ASN A 140 0.05 13.68 9.47
C ASN A 140 0.18 12.93 8.13
N GLU A 141 -0.46 11.78 7.99
CA GLU A 141 -0.22 10.86 6.88
C GLU A 141 -0.77 11.39 5.57
N VAL A 142 -2.00 11.92 5.56
CA VAL A 142 -2.60 12.50 4.35
C VAL A 142 -1.78 13.69 3.85
N ASN A 143 -1.29 14.54 4.77
CA ASN A 143 -0.45 15.67 4.40
C ASN A 143 0.91 15.22 3.84
N LYS A 144 1.52 14.16 4.40
CA LYS A 144 2.74 13.55 3.85
C LYS A 144 2.54 12.99 2.45
N ILE A 145 1.42 12.31 2.20
CA ILE A 145 1.08 11.80 0.85
C ILE A 145 0.93 12.97 -0.13
N LYS A 146 0.20 14.02 0.24
CA LYS A 146 0.05 15.22 -0.60
C LYS A 146 1.39 15.89 -0.89
N ASN A 147 2.28 15.99 0.10
CA ASN A 147 3.62 16.55 -0.09
C ASN A 147 4.47 15.69 -1.04
N ALA A 148 4.45 14.36 -0.87
CA ALA A 148 5.12 13.45 -1.79
C ALA A 148 4.63 13.59 -3.23
N CYS A 149 3.31 13.74 -3.43
CA CYS A 149 2.75 14.04 -4.75
C CYS A 149 3.27 15.36 -5.31
N ARG A 150 3.32 16.45 -4.52
CA ARG A 150 3.89 17.73 -4.99
C ARG A 150 5.34 17.59 -5.45
N ILE A 151 6.15 16.84 -4.71
CA ILE A 151 7.56 16.60 -5.05
C ILE A 151 7.69 15.86 -6.39
N VAL A 152 6.89 14.81 -6.63
CA VAL A 152 7.04 13.97 -7.83
C VAL A 152 6.36 14.58 -9.07
N TYR A 153 5.25 15.29 -8.89
CA TYR A 153 4.46 15.83 -10.01
C TYR A 153 4.98 17.18 -10.48
N GLY A 154 5.65 17.96 -9.62
CA GLY A 154 6.08 19.33 -9.94
C GLY A 154 4.88 20.17 -10.38
N ASP A 155 4.95 20.71 -11.59
CA ASP A 155 3.89 21.54 -12.18
C ASP A 155 2.71 20.74 -12.77
N ARG A 156 2.78 19.40 -12.79
CA ARG A 156 1.70 18.56 -13.30
C ARG A 156 0.49 18.59 -12.35
N PRO A 157 -0.75 18.38 -12.86
CA PRO A 157 -1.93 18.25 -12.01
C PRO A 157 -1.75 17.15 -10.96
N LEU A 158 -2.04 17.48 -9.70
CA LEU A 158 -1.94 16.53 -8.60
C LEU A 158 -3.04 15.45 -8.69
N PRO A 159 -2.75 14.21 -8.24
CA PRO A 159 -3.73 13.14 -8.27
C PRO A 159 -4.83 13.37 -7.24
N LYS A 160 -6.05 12.91 -7.55
CA LYS A 160 -7.13 12.83 -6.56
C LYS A 160 -6.81 11.73 -5.56
N LEU A 161 -6.76 12.07 -4.28
CA LEU A 161 -6.46 11.13 -3.19
C LEU A 161 -7.74 10.68 -2.48
N THR A 162 -7.95 9.38 -2.41
CA THR A 162 -8.93 8.72 -1.55
C THR A 162 -8.20 7.95 -0.46
N PHE A 163 -8.43 8.30 0.80
CA PHE A 163 -7.80 7.66 1.96
C PHE A 163 -8.83 6.84 2.72
N ILE A 164 -8.57 5.54 2.90
CA ILE A 164 -9.49 4.57 3.48
C ILE A 164 -8.81 3.92 4.67
N VAL A 165 -9.37 4.11 5.86
CA VAL A 165 -8.95 3.36 7.05
C VAL A 165 -9.66 2.01 7.05
N VAL A 166 -8.89 0.95 7.17
CA VAL A 166 -9.37 -0.43 7.22
C VAL A 166 -9.25 -0.93 8.66
N LYS A 167 -10.36 -1.41 9.22
CA LYS A 167 -10.39 -2.04 10.54
C LYS A 167 -10.91 -3.46 10.39
N LYS A 168 -10.01 -4.44 10.48
CA LYS A 168 -10.35 -5.88 10.30
C LYS A 168 -10.85 -6.55 11.57
N ARG A 169 -10.52 -6.00 12.74
CA ARG A 169 -10.87 -6.54 14.06
C ARG A 169 -11.77 -5.54 14.77
N HIS A 170 -13.07 -5.78 14.73
CA HIS A 170 -14.10 -5.00 15.42
C HIS A 170 -15.12 -5.97 16.06
N ASN A 171 -15.76 -5.53 17.14
CA ASN A 171 -16.80 -6.29 17.84
C ASN A 171 -18.19 -5.86 17.34
N THR A 172 -18.38 -5.80 16.03
CA THR A 172 -19.65 -5.38 15.41
C THR A 172 -20.51 -6.60 15.11
#